data_AF-A0A7W6FVU9-F1
#
_entry.id   AF-A0A7W6FVU9-F1
#
_cell.length_a   1.000
_cell.length_b   1.000
_cell.length_c   1.000
_cell.angle_alpha   90.00
_cell.angle_beta   90.00
_cell.angle_gamma   90.00
#
_symmetry.space_group_name_H-M   'P 1'
#
loop_
_entity.id
_entity.type
_entity.pdbx_description
1 polymer ?
#
loop_
_entity_poly.entity_id
_entity_poly.type
_entity_poly.pdbx_seq_one_letter_code
_entity_poly.pdbx_strand_id
1 'polypeptide(L)'
;MSDQANHEGLARLVAIVLQHYADGHQVPLLLSTLGQRNKDLVASLRKDFGSLKEAILSLGEDDIRIVGTTPGSEVVAPAAIASTILLELQQHVASQRESAEKFDGLPKSVQLAFCIRIASGEQVAIDLVPPFRYSKVSSMAELGPNQRLIGEAYRHPGLSLRTASPQEREQLWRRFLAWSTENDVPSSHFHHREHLRVPTTHANALGRLIAAQPKEILDRMVIPADVAQVLMAHA
;
A
#
# COMPACT_ATOMS: atom_id res chain seq x y z
N MET A 1 -6.35 38.04 -33.64
CA MET A 1 -6.55 36.61 -33.98
C MET A 1 -6.21 35.69 -32.80
N SER A 2 -5.27 36.04 -31.92
CA SER A 2 -4.92 35.22 -30.74
C SER A 2 -6.04 35.08 -29.71
N ASP A 3 -6.80 36.14 -29.40
CA ASP A 3 -7.89 36.05 -28.40
C ASP A 3 -9.01 35.09 -28.79
N GLN A 4 -9.38 35.05 -30.07
CA GLN A 4 -10.47 34.18 -30.53
C GLN A 4 -10.08 32.70 -30.52
N ALA A 5 -8.84 32.40 -30.87
CA ALA A 5 -8.28 31.04 -30.77
C ALA A 5 -8.13 30.59 -29.30
N ASN A 6 -7.79 31.51 -28.39
CA ASN A 6 -7.72 31.23 -26.96
C ASN A 6 -9.10 30.88 -26.38
N HIS A 7 -10.13 31.66 -26.72
CA HIS A 7 -11.49 31.38 -26.27
C HIS A 7 -12.02 30.06 -26.82
N GLU A 8 -11.73 29.72 -28.08
CA GLU A 8 -12.13 28.45 -28.68
C GLU A 8 -11.41 27.25 -28.02
N GLY A 9 -10.11 27.39 -27.74
CA GLY A 9 -9.33 26.37 -27.03
C GLY A 9 -9.82 26.14 -25.60
N LEU A 10 -10.13 27.21 -24.87
CA LEU A 10 -10.67 27.14 -23.52
C LEU A 10 -12.10 26.56 -23.50
N ALA A 11 -12.98 26.98 -24.41
CA ALA A 11 -14.32 26.41 -24.55
C ALA A 11 -14.27 24.90 -24.87
N ARG A 12 -13.33 24.49 -25.73
CA ARG A 12 -13.11 23.07 -26.04
C ARG A 12 -12.60 22.28 -24.84
N LEU A 13 -11.74 22.88 -24.00
CA LEU A 13 -11.28 22.28 -22.75
C LEU A 13 -12.44 22.03 -21.79
N VAL A 14 -13.30 23.03 -21.60
CA VAL A 14 -14.52 22.92 -20.76
C VAL A 14 -15.42 21.80 -21.28
N ALA A 15 -15.69 21.78 -22.59
CA ALA A 15 -16.54 20.75 -23.21
C ALA A 15 -16.03 19.32 -22.96
N ILE A 16 -14.71 19.09 -23.07
CA ILE A 16 -14.10 17.78 -22.82
C ILE A 16 -14.29 17.35 -21.36
N VAL A 17 -14.08 18.27 -20.41
CA VAL A 17 -14.26 17.98 -18.99
C VAL A 17 -15.72 17.67 -18.70
N LEU A 18 -16.65 18.51 -19.15
CA LEU A 18 -18.08 18.28 -18.96
C LEU A 18 -18.55 16.95 -19.57
N GLN A 19 -18.08 16.62 -20.78
CA GLN A 19 -18.42 15.37 -21.45
C GLN A 19 -17.92 14.15 -20.67
N HIS A 20 -16.68 14.18 -20.15
CA HIS A 20 -16.14 13.06 -19.35
C HIS A 20 -17.05 12.72 -18.16
N TYR A 21 -17.60 13.73 -17.49
CA TYR A 21 -18.50 13.51 -16.35
C TYR A 21 -19.96 13.22 -16.78
N ALA A 22 -20.40 13.72 -17.94
CA ALA A 22 -21.71 13.41 -18.50
C ALA A 22 -21.81 11.94 -18.98
N ASP A 23 -20.71 11.38 -19.48
CA ASP A 23 -20.61 9.98 -19.94
C ASP A 23 -20.62 8.97 -18.77
N GLY A 24 -20.77 9.45 -17.53
CA GLY A 24 -20.90 8.60 -16.33
C GLY A 24 -19.59 7.95 -15.89
N HIS A 25 -18.44 8.45 -16.34
CA HIS A 25 -17.16 7.94 -15.88
C HIS A 25 -16.99 8.18 -14.37
N GLN A 26 -16.98 7.09 -13.60
CA GLN A 26 -16.80 7.13 -12.14
C GLN A 26 -15.38 7.49 -11.70
N VAL A 27 -14.43 7.63 -12.62
CA VAL A 27 -13.03 7.92 -12.30
C VAL A 27 -12.78 9.43 -12.41
N PRO A 28 -12.28 10.08 -11.33
CA PRO A 28 -11.90 11.50 -11.38
C PRO A 28 -10.89 11.78 -12.49
N LEU A 29 -11.11 12.86 -13.24
CA LEU A 29 -10.27 13.22 -14.38
C LEU A 29 -8.98 13.92 -13.93
N LEU A 30 -7.89 13.17 -13.86
CA LEU A 30 -6.57 13.72 -13.54
C LEU A 30 -6.13 14.73 -14.61
N LEU A 31 -5.53 15.85 -14.18
CA LEU A 31 -4.95 16.88 -15.06
C LEU A 31 -3.87 16.28 -15.97
N SER A 32 -3.08 15.34 -15.46
CA SER A 32 -2.06 14.59 -16.21
C SER A 32 -2.69 13.75 -17.33
N THR A 33 -3.79 13.06 -17.05
CA THR A 33 -4.52 12.23 -18.01
C THR A 33 -5.21 13.09 -19.07
N LEU A 34 -5.83 14.20 -18.65
CA LEU A 34 -6.41 15.19 -19.55
C LEU A 34 -5.36 15.72 -20.55
N GLY A 35 -4.16 16.03 -20.05
CA GLY A 35 -3.06 16.49 -20.90
C GLY A 35 -2.48 15.43 -21.82
N GLN A 36 -2.41 14.17 -21.38
CA GLN A 36 -1.94 13.07 -22.23
C GLN A 36 -2.92 12.73 -23.36
N ARG A 37 -4.24 12.83 -23.11
CA ARG A 37 -5.30 12.54 -24.09
C ARG A 37 -5.48 13.66 -25.12
N ASN A 38 -5.18 14.90 -24.75
CA ASN A 38 -5.45 16.08 -25.58
C ASN A 38 -4.17 16.88 -25.90
N LYS A 39 -3.12 16.19 -26.37
CA LYS A 39 -1.78 16.78 -26.54
C LYS A 39 -1.77 18.05 -27.40
N ASP A 40 -2.51 18.05 -28.51
CA ASP A 40 -2.53 19.19 -29.45
C ASP A 40 -3.22 20.42 -28.84
N LEU A 41 -4.34 20.20 -28.15
CA LEU A 41 -5.06 21.24 -27.41
C LEU A 41 -4.24 21.79 -26.25
N VAL A 42 -3.53 20.93 -25.52
CA VAL A 42 -2.65 21.37 -24.44
C VAL A 42 -1.42 22.10 -24.98
N ALA A 43 -0.90 21.69 -26.13
CA ALA A 43 0.22 22.36 -26.77
C ALA A 43 -0.16 23.78 -27.24
N SER A 44 -1.39 23.99 -27.73
CA SER A 44 -1.88 25.34 -28.03
C SER A 44 -2.06 26.16 -26.76
N LEU A 45 -2.80 25.64 -25.76
CA LEU A 45 -3.04 26.36 -24.50
C LEU A 45 -1.75 26.69 -23.73
N ARG A 46 -0.71 25.83 -23.81
CA ARG A 46 0.59 26.12 -23.19
C ARG A 46 1.33 27.28 -23.84
N LYS A 47 1.15 27.52 -25.14
CA LYS A 47 1.79 28.66 -25.81
C LYS A 47 1.24 29.98 -25.29
N ASP A 48 -0.05 30.00 -24.96
CA ASP A 48 -0.75 31.22 -24.59
C ASP A 48 -0.80 31.45 -23.07
N PHE A 49 -0.86 30.37 -22.27
CA PHE A 49 -1.01 30.45 -20.81
C PHE A 49 0.17 29.87 -20.01
N GLY A 50 1.20 29.32 -20.66
CA GLY A 50 2.34 28.67 -20.00
C GLY A 50 2.08 27.22 -19.58
N SER A 51 0.99 26.99 -18.83
CA SER A 51 0.59 25.65 -18.37
C SER A 51 -0.92 25.39 -18.49
N LEU A 52 -1.29 24.10 -18.51
CA LEU A 52 -2.71 23.71 -18.51
C LEU A 52 -3.42 24.15 -17.22
N LYS A 53 -2.69 24.17 -16.11
CA LYS A 53 -3.20 24.64 -14.82
C LYS A 53 -3.54 26.13 -14.86
N GLU A 54 -2.63 26.95 -15.40
CA GLU A 54 -2.85 28.40 -15.55
C GLU A 54 -3.99 28.70 -16.54
N ALA A 55 -4.10 27.92 -17.63
CA ALA A 55 -5.22 28.04 -18.57
C ALA A 55 -6.58 27.81 -17.88
N ILE A 56 -6.68 26.77 -17.03
CA ILE A 56 -7.92 26.51 -16.26
C ILE A 56 -8.17 27.60 -15.23
N LEU A 57 -7.14 28.09 -14.53
CA LEU A 57 -7.30 29.19 -13.57
C LEU A 57 -7.75 30.49 -14.25
N SER A 58 -7.37 30.71 -15.51
CA SER A 58 -7.77 31.90 -16.28
C SER A 58 -9.24 31.94 -16.70
N LEU A 59 -9.92 30.79 -16.71
CA LEU A 59 -11.35 30.69 -17.04
C LEU A 59 -12.27 31.23 -15.95
N GLY A 60 -11.77 31.43 -14.72
CA GLY A 60 -12.61 31.55 -13.55
C GLY A 60 -13.16 30.17 -13.14
N GLU A 61 -13.38 29.95 -11.84
CA GLU A 61 -13.83 28.65 -11.31
C GLU A 61 -15.33 28.37 -11.55
N ASP A 62 -15.96 29.06 -12.51
CA ASP A 62 -17.42 29.04 -12.74
C ASP A 62 -17.89 27.79 -13.50
N ASP A 63 -17.13 27.36 -14.51
CA ASP A 63 -17.47 26.17 -15.32
C ASP A 63 -16.75 24.92 -14.84
N ILE A 64 -15.43 25.02 -14.68
CA ILE A 64 -14.55 23.93 -14.27
C ILE A 64 -13.56 24.40 -13.20
N ARG A 65 -13.19 23.50 -12.31
CA ARG A 65 -12.29 23.78 -11.19
C ARG A 65 -11.26 22.65 -11.02
N ILE A 66 -10.06 23.04 -10.61
CA ILE A 66 -9.04 22.08 -10.18
C ILE A 66 -9.29 21.71 -8.71
N VAL A 67 -9.47 20.42 -8.45
CA VAL A 67 -9.65 19.86 -7.11
C VAL A 67 -8.46 18.96 -6.75
N GLY A 68 -8.02 19.04 -5.50
CA GLY A 68 -6.81 18.38 -5.02
C GLY A 68 -5.56 19.25 -5.16
N THR A 69 -4.81 19.37 -4.07
CA THR A 69 -3.64 20.28 -3.97
C THR A 69 -2.30 19.56 -4.10
N THR A 70 -2.31 18.23 -4.22
CA THR A 70 -1.08 17.43 -4.30
C THR A 70 -0.57 17.43 -5.74
N PRO A 71 0.65 17.94 -5.99
CA PRO A 71 1.24 17.91 -7.33
C PRO A 71 1.24 16.51 -7.91
N GLY A 72 0.77 16.36 -9.15
CA GLY A 72 0.68 15.06 -9.84
C GLY A 72 -0.63 14.29 -9.61
N SER A 73 -1.44 14.70 -8.62
CA SER A 73 -2.77 14.14 -8.33
C SER A 73 -3.88 15.18 -8.46
N GLU A 74 -3.62 16.27 -9.17
CA GLU A 74 -4.58 17.34 -9.45
C GLU A 74 -5.67 16.79 -10.38
N VAL A 75 -6.93 17.04 -10.04
CA VAL A 75 -8.11 16.61 -10.78
C VAL A 75 -8.84 17.83 -11.31
N VAL A 76 -9.40 17.74 -12.51
CA VAL A 76 -10.26 18.79 -13.06
C VAL A 76 -11.70 18.30 -13.04
N ALA A 77 -12.58 19.08 -12.44
CA ALA A 77 -13.99 18.75 -12.26
C ALA A 77 -14.89 19.92 -12.68
N PRO A 78 -16.14 19.67 -13.12
CA PRO A 78 -17.14 20.71 -13.27
C PRO A 78 -17.39 21.41 -11.93
N ALA A 79 -17.52 22.74 -11.94
CA ALA A 79 -17.69 23.53 -10.72
C ALA A 79 -18.87 23.05 -9.85
N ALA A 80 -19.96 22.65 -10.51
CA ALA A 80 -21.18 22.14 -9.86
C ALA A 80 -20.97 20.87 -9.00
N ILE A 81 -20.00 20.02 -9.34
CA ILE A 81 -19.72 18.75 -8.63
C ILE A 81 -18.33 18.69 -8.01
N ALA A 82 -17.56 19.79 -8.08
CA ALA A 82 -16.18 19.87 -7.62
C ALA A 82 -16.05 19.50 -6.12
N SER A 83 -16.96 19.97 -5.27
CA SER A 83 -16.96 19.66 -3.83
C SER A 83 -17.21 18.18 -3.56
N THR A 84 -18.09 17.53 -4.32
CA THR A 84 -18.38 16.09 -4.21
C THR A 84 -17.16 15.27 -4.59
N ILE A 85 -16.53 15.60 -5.72
CA ILE A 85 -15.31 14.92 -6.20
C ILE A 85 -14.16 15.13 -5.23
N LEU A 86 -14.02 16.33 -4.64
CA LEU A 86 -13.02 16.59 -3.61
C LEU A 86 -13.21 15.69 -2.38
N LEU A 87 -14.46 15.53 -1.93
CA LEU A 87 -14.80 14.66 -0.80
C LEU A 87 -14.49 13.19 -1.13
N GLU A 88 -14.87 12.72 -2.32
CA GLU A 88 -14.56 11.36 -2.80
C GLU A 88 -13.04 11.13 -2.87
N LEU A 89 -12.27 12.09 -3.38
CA LEU A 89 -10.81 12.02 -3.41
C LEU A 89 -10.21 11.94 -1.99
N GLN A 90 -10.72 12.74 -1.05
CA GLN A 90 -10.28 12.69 0.34
C GLN A 90 -10.61 11.35 1.00
N GLN A 91 -11.81 10.81 0.76
CA GLN A 91 -12.22 9.49 1.25
C GLN A 91 -11.36 8.38 0.65
N HIS A 92 -11.08 8.45 -0.65
CA HIS A 92 -10.17 7.52 -1.30
C HIS A 92 -8.79 7.59 -0.66
N VAL A 93 -8.17 8.77 -0.55
CA VAL A 93 -6.84 8.91 0.08
C VAL A 93 -6.85 8.42 1.53
N ALA A 94 -7.91 8.66 2.30
CA ALA A 94 -8.05 8.14 3.65
C ALA A 94 -8.11 6.61 3.67
N SER A 95 -8.91 5.99 2.80
CA SER A 95 -9.02 4.52 2.67
C SER A 95 -7.71 3.88 2.22
N GLN A 96 -6.94 4.56 1.36
CA GLN A 96 -5.60 4.11 0.94
C GLN A 96 -4.63 4.12 2.10
N ARG A 97 -4.64 5.17 2.92
CA ARG A 97 -3.80 5.27 4.13
C ARG A 97 -4.15 4.18 5.12
N GLU A 98 -5.44 3.97 5.40
CA GLU A 98 -5.89 2.91 6.31
C GLU A 98 -5.46 1.52 5.82
N SER A 99 -5.57 1.26 4.52
CA SER A 99 -5.14 0.00 3.91
C SER A 99 -3.62 -0.18 3.97
N ALA A 100 -2.86 0.90 3.75
CA ALA A 100 -1.41 0.89 3.88
C ALA A 100 -0.98 0.59 5.33
N GLU A 101 -1.63 1.22 6.31
CA GLU A 101 -1.41 0.98 7.74
C GLU A 101 -1.72 -0.47 8.14
N LYS A 102 -2.82 -1.04 7.60
CA LYS A 102 -3.16 -2.46 7.79
C LYS A 102 -2.06 -3.39 7.29
N PHE A 103 -1.51 -3.13 6.11
CA PHE A 103 -0.38 -3.92 5.60
C PHE A 103 0.88 -3.73 6.43
N ASP A 104 1.20 -2.49 6.83
CA ASP A 104 2.36 -2.19 7.69
C ASP A 104 2.22 -2.80 9.09
N GLY A 105 0.99 -3.08 9.54
CA GLY A 105 0.68 -3.80 10.78
C GLY A 105 0.90 -5.31 10.73
N LEU A 106 1.21 -5.90 9.58
CA LEU A 106 1.57 -7.33 9.47
C LEU A 106 2.96 -7.60 10.05
N PRO A 107 3.26 -8.83 10.49
CA PRO A 107 4.62 -9.23 10.86
C PRO A 107 5.62 -8.97 9.73
N LYS A 108 6.85 -8.55 10.06
CA LYS A 108 7.84 -8.16 9.05
C LYS A 108 8.17 -9.30 8.08
N SER A 109 8.20 -10.53 8.57
CA SER A 109 8.38 -11.74 7.74
C SER A 109 7.27 -11.89 6.71
N VAL A 110 6.02 -11.66 7.10
CA VAL A 110 4.86 -11.67 6.20
C VAL A 110 5.01 -10.58 5.15
N GLN A 111 5.26 -9.33 5.56
CA GLN A 111 5.44 -8.23 4.60
C GLN A 111 6.55 -8.52 3.57
N LEU A 112 7.66 -9.10 4.02
CA LEU A 112 8.79 -9.47 3.15
C LEU A 112 8.44 -10.61 2.20
N ALA A 113 7.64 -11.59 2.62
CA ALA A 113 7.22 -12.71 1.78
C ALA A 113 6.52 -12.23 0.49
N PHE A 114 5.76 -11.13 0.58
CA PHE A 114 5.07 -10.52 -0.55
C PHE A 114 5.97 -9.65 -1.44
N CYS A 115 7.14 -9.22 -0.96
CA CYS A 115 8.00 -8.24 -1.65
C CYS A 115 9.38 -8.80 -2.05
N ILE A 116 9.78 -9.96 -1.54
CA ILE A 116 11.13 -10.48 -1.74
C ILE A 116 11.39 -10.84 -3.21
N ARG A 117 12.60 -10.53 -3.68
CA ARG A 117 13.09 -10.98 -5.00
C ARG A 117 13.40 -12.48 -4.93
N ILE A 118 12.91 -13.19 -5.93
CA ILE A 118 13.16 -14.61 -6.13
C ILE A 118 13.93 -14.82 -7.43
N ALA A 119 14.71 -15.91 -7.49
CA ALA A 119 15.31 -16.37 -8.74
C ALA A 119 14.25 -17.06 -9.62
N SER A 120 14.59 -17.24 -10.91
CA SER A 120 13.71 -17.95 -11.83
C SER A 120 13.48 -19.39 -11.35
N GLY A 121 12.21 -19.80 -11.22
CA GLY A 121 11.83 -21.13 -10.74
C GLY A 121 11.70 -21.26 -9.21
N GLU A 122 12.08 -20.24 -8.43
CA GLU A 122 11.79 -20.21 -6.99
C GLU A 122 10.35 -19.75 -6.75
N GLN A 123 9.75 -20.21 -5.66
CA GLN A 123 8.48 -19.74 -5.14
C GLN A 123 8.64 -19.32 -3.68
N VAL A 124 7.74 -18.49 -3.17
CA VAL A 124 7.77 -18.08 -1.76
C VAL A 124 6.67 -18.81 -1.02
N ALA A 125 7.01 -19.43 0.10
CA ALA A 125 6.05 -19.97 1.04
C ALA A 125 6.13 -19.19 2.36
N ILE A 126 5.03 -19.21 3.11
CA ILE A 126 4.95 -18.63 4.45
C ILE A 126 4.39 -19.63 5.45
N ASP A 127 5.01 -19.70 6.62
CA ASP A 127 4.47 -20.44 7.75
C ASP A 127 3.20 -19.76 8.25
N LEU A 128 2.13 -20.54 8.37
CA LEU A 128 0.90 -20.11 9.04
C LEU A 128 1.01 -20.18 10.55
N VAL A 129 2.09 -20.73 11.10
CA VAL A 129 2.30 -20.78 12.55
C VAL A 129 3.38 -19.78 12.93
N PRO A 130 3.23 -19.03 14.04
CA PRO A 130 4.26 -18.16 14.57
C PRO A 130 5.61 -18.91 14.71
N PRO A 131 6.75 -18.30 14.33
CA PRO A 131 6.94 -16.88 14.06
C PRO A 131 6.70 -16.44 12.60
N PHE A 132 5.82 -17.11 11.85
CA PHE A 132 5.39 -16.75 10.48
C PHE A 132 6.58 -16.53 9.52
N ARG A 133 7.55 -17.45 9.50
CA ARG A 133 8.73 -17.29 8.66
C ARG A 133 8.34 -17.52 7.20
N TYR A 134 9.04 -16.84 6.31
CA TYR A 134 8.94 -17.14 4.89
C TYR A 134 10.14 -17.98 4.45
N SER A 135 9.93 -18.85 3.47
CA SER A 135 10.95 -19.66 2.84
C SER A 135 10.85 -19.50 1.32
N LYS A 136 11.99 -19.69 0.66
CA LYS A 136 12.04 -19.85 -0.79
C LYS A 136 12.09 -21.34 -1.08
N VAL A 137 11.15 -21.82 -1.86
CA VAL A 137 11.04 -23.23 -2.22
C VAL A 137 11.17 -23.37 -3.73
N SER A 138 11.93 -24.35 -4.20
CA SER A 138 12.07 -24.64 -5.63
C SER A 138 11.08 -25.69 -6.11
N SER A 139 10.50 -26.45 -5.17
CA SER A 139 9.54 -27.51 -5.45
C SER A 139 8.44 -27.58 -4.39
N MET A 140 7.25 -28.07 -4.79
CA MET A 140 6.14 -28.32 -3.87
C MET A 140 6.50 -29.33 -2.76
N ALA A 141 7.50 -30.19 -2.99
CA ALA A 141 7.93 -31.21 -2.03
C ALA A 141 8.68 -30.61 -0.83
N GLU A 142 9.19 -29.38 -0.95
CA GLU A 142 9.89 -28.65 0.13
C GLU A 142 8.92 -27.94 1.08
N LEU A 143 7.62 -27.93 0.78
CA LEU A 143 6.62 -27.27 1.61
C LEU A 143 6.42 -28.02 2.92
N GLY A 144 6.63 -27.30 4.02
CA GLY A 144 6.24 -27.78 5.34
C GLY A 144 4.71 -27.92 5.46
N PRO A 145 4.21 -28.74 6.41
CA PRO A 145 2.76 -28.97 6.58
C PRO A 145 1.98 -27.68 6.90
N ASN A 146 2.64 -26.75 7.59
CA ASN A 146 2.08 -25.46 7.98
C ASN A 146 2.43 -24.33 7.01
N GLN A 147 3.04 -24.63 5.88
CA GLN A 147 3.42 -23.64 4.88
C GLN A 147 2.35 -23.49 3.82
N ARG A 148 2.19 -22.28 3.32
CA ARG A 148 1.35 -21.96 2.16
C ARG A 148 2.15 -21.16 1.16
N LEU A 149 1.99 -21.50 -0.11
CA LEU A 149 2.62 -20.78 -1.20
C LEU A 149 1.95 -19.43 -1.42
N ILE A 150 2.77 -18.43 -1.70
CA ILE A 150 2.35 -17.12 -2.18
C ILE A 150 2.64 -17.06 -3.67
N GLY A 151 1.57 -17.25 -4.47
CA GLY A 151 1.65 -17.16 -5.93
C GLY A 151 2.20 -15.83 -6.42
N GLU A 152 2.81 -15.82 -7.60
CA GLU A 152 3.43 -14.61 -8.18
C GLU A 152 2.41 -13.48 -8.38
N ALA A 153 1.17 -13.80 -8.73
CA ALA A 153 0.08 -12.84 -8.90
C ALA A 153 -0.19 -11.99 -7.64
N TYR A 154 0.12 -12.53 -6.47
CA TYR A 154 -0.10 -11.84 -5.18
C TYR A 154 1.12 -11.06 -4.71
N ARG A 155 2.28 -11.20 -5.35
CA ARG A 155 3.54 -10.59 -4.88
C ARG A 155 3.86 -9.32 -5.66
N HIS A 156 4.72 -8.48 -5.10
CA HIS A 156 5.37 -7.37 -5.79
C HIS A 156 6.90 -7.49 -5.64
N PRO A 157 7.53 -8.43 -6.37
CA PRO A 157 8.96 -8.73 -6.18
C PRO A 157 9.84 -7.50 -6.36
N GLY A 158 10.72 -7.25 -5.39
CA GLY A 158 11.69 -6.15 -5.44
C GLY A 158 11.18 -4.79 -4.99
N LEU A 159 9.93 -4.67 -4.54
CA LEU A 159 9.41 -3.45 -3.95
C LEU A 159 10.06 -3.20 -2.59
N SER A 160 10.68 -2.03 -2.43
CA SER A 160 11.28 -1.62 -1.16
C SER A 160 10.23 -1.01 -0.25
N LEU A 161 9.85 -1.72 0.81
CA LEU A 161 8.86 -1.25 1.80
C LEU A 161 9.27 0.04 2.52
N ARG A 162 10.55 0.44 2.48
CA ARG A 162 11.02 1.71 3.07
C ARG A 162 10.63 2.92 2.21
N THR A 163 10.61 2.75 0.90
CA THR A 163 10.37 3.84 -0.08
C THR A 163 9.04 3.67 -0.80
N ALA A 164 8.30 2.59 -0.55
CA ALA A 164 6.99 2.35 -1.13
C ALA A 164 6.04 3.51 -0.83
N SER A 165 5.26 3.90 -1.83
CA SER A 165 4.16 4.85 -1.71
C SER A 165 2.98 4.22 -0.96
N PRO A 166 2.06 5.03 -0.39
CA PRO A 166 0.82 4.52 0.20
C PRO A 166 -0.01 3.70 -0.78
N GLN A 167 -0.01 4.06 -2.07
CA GLN A 167 -0.71 3.34 -3.12
C GLN A 167 -0.11 1.94 -3.37
N GLU A 168 1.22 1.82 -3.39
CA GLU A 168 1.88 0.51 -3.52
C GLU A 168 1.59 -0.39 -2.31
N ARG A 169 1.57 0.19 -1.10
CA ARG A 169 1.18 -0.55 0.13
C ARG A 169 -0.28 -0.97 0.12
N GLU A 170 -1.19 -0.11 -0.35
CA GLU A 170 -2.60 -0.46 -0.56
C GLU A 170 -2.75 -1.62 -1.55
N GLN A 171 -2.02 -1.59 -2.67
CA GLN A 171 -2.05 -2.69 -3.63
C GLN A 171 -1.53 -3.99 -3.02
N LEU A 172 -0.45 -3.93 -2.23
CA LEU A 172 0.05 -5.08 -1.48
C LEU A 172 -0.99 -5.61 -0.49
N TRP A 173 -1.72 -4.73 0.21
CA TRP A 173 -2.81 -5.11 1.10
C TRP A 173 -3.91 -5.88 0.36
N ARG A 174 -4.35 -5.36 -0.80
CA ARG A 174 -5.36 -6.02 -1.64
C ARG A 174 -4.89 -7.38 -2.12
N ARG A 175 -3.63 -7.49 -2.54
CA ARG A 175 -3.04 -8.78 -2.97
C ARG A 175 -2.94 -9.77 -1.81
N PHE A 176 -2.57 -9.30 -0.63
CA PHE A 176 -2.57 -10.10 0.60
C PHE A 176 -3.97 -10.61 0.94
N LEU A 177 -5.01 -9.77 0.88
CA LEU A 177 -6.40 -10.19 1.12
C LEU A 177 -6.90 -11.22 0.10
N ALA A 178 -6.53 -11.06 -1.18
CA ALA A 178 -6.87 -12.03 -2.21
C ALA A 178 -6.22 -13.40 -1.93
N TRP A 179 -4.92 -13.40 -1.62
CA TRP A 179 -4.19 -14.61 -1.23
C TRP A 179 -4.78 -15.26 0.03
N SER A 180 -5.08 -14.45 1.05
CA SER A 180 -5.69 -14.83 2.32
C SER A 180 -7.04 -15.51 2.10
N THR A 181 -7.86 -14.99 1.19
CA THR A 181 -9.16 -15.55 0.83
C THR A 181 -9.02 -16.88 0.09
N GLU A 182 -8.12 -16.98 -0.88
CA GLU A 182 -7.89 -18.21 -1.65
C GLU A 182 -7.36 -19.35 -0.77
N ASN A 183 -6.56 -19.02 0.24
CA ASN A 183 -5.92 -20.01 1.12
C ASN A 183 -6.72 -20.26 2.42
N ASP A 184 -7.90 -19.66 2.57
CA ASP A 184 -8.75 -19.74 3.77
C ASP A 184 -8.02 -19.36 5.07
N VAL A 185 -7.15 -18.34 4.99
CA VAL A 185 -6.38 -17.81 6.12
C VAL A 185 -6.89 -16.40 6.42
N PRO A 186 -7.65 -16.14 7.49
CA PRO A 186 -8.17 -14.79 7.76
C PRO A 186 -7.02 -13.80 8.01
N SER A 187 -7.16 -12.56 7.54
CA SER A 187 -6.13 -11.52 7.74
C SER A 187 -5.77 -11.31 9.21
N SER A 188 -6.76 -11.42 10.10
CA SER A 188 -6.61 -11.33 11.57
C SER A 188 -5.65 -12.38 12.16
N HIS A 189 -5.41 -13.49 11.45
CA HIS A 189 -4.48 -14.56 11.83
C HIS A 189 -3.06 -14.04 12.07
N PHE A 190 -2.61 -13.12 11.21
CA PHE A 190 -1.28 -12.53 11.31
C PHE A 190 -1.22 -11.31 12.25
N HIS A 191 -2.37 -10.75 12.62
CA HIS A 191 -2.48 -9.55 13.46
C HIS A 191 -2.62 -9.85 14.95
N HIS A 192 -2.82 -11.12 15.36
CA HIS A 192 -2.92 -11.48 16.77
C HIS A 192 -1.59 -11.24 17.51
N ARG A 193 -1.52 -10.10 18.20
CA ARG A 193 -0.47 -9.75 19.18
C ARG A 193 -0.26 -10.79 20.28
N GLU A 194 -1.21 -11.72 20.47
CA GLU A 194 -1.04 -12.86 21.37
C GLU A 194 0.04 -13.84 20.91
N HIS A 195 0.27 -13.98 19.60
CA HIS A 195 1.33 -14.83 19.07
C HIS A 195 2.73 -14.20 19.17
N LEU A 196 2.79 -12.89 19.42
CA LEU A 196 4.01 -12.16 19.78
C LEU A 196 4.31 -12.24 21.29
N ARG A 197 3.52 -12.97 22.08
CA ARG A 197 3.94 -13.46 23.40
C ARG A 197 4.77 -14.74 23.29
N VAL A 198 5.72 -14.76 22.35
CA VAL A 198 7.03 -15.30 22.73
C VAL A 198 7.71 -14.10 23.38
N PRO A 199 7.92 -14.08 24.70
CA PRO A 199 8.50 -12.91 25.34
C PRO A 199 9.93 -12.73 24.84
N THR A 200 10.11 -11.90 23.83
CA THR A 200 11.40 -11.33 23.45
C THR A 200 11.81 -10.19 24.41
N THR A 201 11.16 -10.11 25.58
CA THR A 201 11.50 -9.21 26.69
C THR A 201 12.50 -9.84 27.67
N HIS A 202 13.21 -10.88 27.25
CA HIS A 202 14.25 -11.49 28.06
C HIS A 202 15.60 -11.06 27.52
N ALA A 203 16.12 -9.96 28.05
CA ALA A 203 17.38 -9.33 27.68
C ALA A 203 18.62 -10.24 27.90
N ASN A 204 18.43 -11.45 28.43
CA ASN A 204 19.50 -12.38 28.76
C ASN A 204 19.08 -13.85 28.63
N ALA A 205 20.07 -14.75 28.62
CA ALA A 205 19.89 -16.20 28.50
C ALA A 205 19.02 -16.79 29.62
N LEU A 206 19.05 -16.20 30.82
CA LEU A 206 18.20 -16.63 31.93
C LEU A 206 16.71 -16.45 31.60
N GLY A 207 16.31 -15.29 31.09
CA GLY A 207 14.92 -15.07 30.74
C GLY A 207 14.47 -15.94 29.55
N ARG A 208 15.37 -16.24 28.60
CA ARG A 208 15.10 -17.21 27.52
C ARG A 208 14.86 -18.62 28.08
N LEU A 209 15.64 -19.04 29.07
CA LEU A 209 15.48 -20.33 29.74
C LEU A 209 14.12 -20.42 30.44
N ILE A 210 13.75 -19.40 31.21
CA ILE A 210 12.48 -19.33 31.95
C ILE A 210 11.29 -19.37 30.98
N ALA A 211 11.34 -18.59 29.90
CA ALA A 211 10.26 -18.55 28.91
C ALA A 211 10.05 -19.86 28.14
N ALA A 212 11.09 -20.69 28.04
CA ALA A 212 11.03 -21.97 27.33
C ALA A 212 10.46 -23.12 28.19
N GLN A 213 10.26 -22.94 29.50
CA GLN A 213 9.80 -24.01 30.38
C GLN A 213 8.26 -24.06 30.51
N PRO A 214 7.66 -25.26 30.52
CA PRO A 214 6.29 -25.48 30.98
C PRO A 214 6.09 -25.03 32.44
N LYS A 215 4.87 -24.63 32.79
CA LYS A 215 4.55 -24.05 34.12
C LYS A 215 4.86 -25.02 35.26
N GLU A 216 4.64 -26.31 35.04
CA GLU A 216 4.87 -27.38 36.02
C GLU A 216 6.37 -27.56 36.35
N ILE A 217 7.25 -27.20 35.42
CA ILE A 217 8.70 -27.24 35.59
C ILE A 217 9.19 -25.97 36.29
N LEU A 218 8.65 -24.80 35.93
CA LEU A 218 9.01 -23.52 36.56
C LEU A 218 8.80 -23.54 38.07
N ASP A 219 7.69 -24.10 38.55
CA ASP A 219 7.35 -24.18 39.98
C ASP A 219 8.31 -25.07 40.79
N ARG A 220 9.12 -25.89 40.11
CA ARG A 220 10.09 -26.83 40.72
C ARG A 220 11.54 -26.51 40.38
N MET A 221 11.76 -25.48 39.55
CA MET A 221 13.07 -25.15 39.04
C MET A 221 13.84 -24.34 40.07
N VAL A 222 14.95 -24.89 40.55
CA VAL A 222 15.91 -24.18 41.40
C VAL A 222 17.15 -23.89 40.57
N ILE A 223 17.42 -22.61 40.33
CA ILE A 223 18.63 -22.16 39.63
C ILE A 223 19.60 -21.62 40.68
N PRO A 224 20.77 -22.26 40.87
CA PRO A 224 21.82 -21.73 41.72
C PRO A 224 22.24 -20.32 41.32
N ALA A 225 22.59 -19.48 42.29
CA ALA A 225 22.81 -18.05 42.08
C ALA A 225 23.98 -17.74 41.14
N ASP A 226 25.03 -18.56 41.18
CA ASP A 226 26.20 -18.50 40.29
C ASP A 226 25.81 -18.78 38.83
N VAL A 227 25.01 -19.81 38.59
CA VAL A 227 24.49 -20.14 37.26
C VAL A 227 23.54 -19.04 36.75
N ALA A 228 22.66 -18.52 37.61
CA ALA A 228 21.79 -17.42 37.26
C ALA A 228 22.59 -16.17 36.86
N GLN A 229 23.68 -15.86 37.57
CA GLN A 229 24.54 -14.72 37.27
C GLN A 229 25.22 -14.87 35.91
N VAL A 230 25.73 -16.06 35.58
CA VAL A 230 26.30 -16.36 34.26
C VAL A 230 25.25 -16.21 33.16
N LEU A 231 24.04 -16.74 33.37
CA LEU A 231 22.95 -16.67 32.41
C LEU A 231 22.37 -15.25 32.25
N MET A 232 22.49 -14.39 33.27
CA MET A 232 22.12 -12.98 33.18
C MET A 232 23.13 -12.14 32.39
N ALA A 233 24.41 -12.53 32.38
CA ALA A 233 25.48 -11.81 31.69
C ALA A 233 25.57 -12.08 30.18
N HIS A 234 24.87 -13.11 29.68
CA HIS A 234 24.89 -13.49 28.26
C HIS A 234 23.59 -13.05 27.56
N ALA A 235 23.72 -12.21 26.51
CA ALA A 235 22.62 -11.73 25.64
C ALA A 235 22.26 -12.72 24.52
#